data_AF-A0A6J5XY53-F1
#
_entry.id   AF-A0A6J5XY53-F1
#
_cell.length_a   1.000
_cell.length_b   1.000
_cell.length_c   1.000
_cell.angle_alpha   90.00
_cell.angle_beta   90.00
_cell.angle_gamma   90.00
#
_symmetry.space_group_name_H-M   'P 1'
#
loop_
_entity.id
_entity.type
_entity.pdbx_description
1 polymer ?
#
loop_
_entity_poly.entity_id
_entity_poly.type
_entity_poly.pdbx_seq_one_letter_code
_entity_poly.pdbx_strand_id
1 'polypeptide(L)'
;MGFVFPGWPHSYCYYHLKQNLISKYPKSGYGKLLQDRVINLFSRCTYAVTEEEFTVAMEELVIVGSSKVKTFISDLSRDHYANAYFKGMRYGEMANSLAESFNNWVGVF
;
A
#
# COMPACT_ATOMS: atom_id res chain seq x y z
N MET A 1 26.95 1.72 5.80
CA MET A 1 26.25 2.05 4.53
C MET A 1 25.72 3.47 4.68
N GLY A 2 26.26 4.44 3.94
CA GLY A 2 25.78 5.83 4.01
C GLY A 2 24.47 6.01 3.25
N PHE A 3 23.64 6.96 3.67
CA PHE A 3 22.45 7.37 2.91
C PHE A 3 22.89 8.23 1.72
N VAL A 4 22.50 7.87 0.50
CA VAL A 4 22.81 8.64 -0.72
C VAL A 4 21.99 9.94 -0.77
N PHE A 5 20.77 9.93 -0.23
CA PHE A 5 19.87 11.09 -0.13
C PHE A 5 19.36 11.28 1.30
N PRO A 6 20.19 11.82 2.22
CA PRO A 6 19.78 12.03 3.59
C PRO A 6 18.68 13.10 3.68
N GLY A 7 17.69 12.89 4.55
CA GLY A 7 16.62 13.85 4.81
C GLY A 7 15.48 13.88 3.78
N TRP A 8 15.61 13.16 2.66
CA TRP A 8 14.53 13.04 1.68
C TRP A 8 13.54 11.93 2.09
N PRO A 9 12.23 12.22 2.18
CA PRO A 9 11.25 11.20 2.50
C PRO A 9 11.05 10.25 1.32
N HIS A 10 11.12 8.94 1.57
CA HIS A 10 10.96 7.90 0.56
C HIS A 10 9.68 7.12 0.83
N SER A 11 8.75 7.10 -0.13
CA SER A 11 7.54 6.29 -0.01
C SER A 11 7.73 4.91 -0.62
N TYR A 12 7.07 3.92 -0.05
CA TYR A 12 6.93 2.62 -0.69
C TYR A 12 6.03 2.74 -1.94
N CYS A 13 6.37 1.97 -2.97
CA CYS A 13 5.54 1.86 -4.16
C CYS A 13 4.21 1.16 -3.82
N TYR A 14 3.08 1.84 -4.03
CA TYR A 14 1.76 1.29 -3.74
C TYR A 14 1.49 -0.01 -4.49
N TYR A 15 1.91 -0.09 -5.76
CA TYR A 15 1.71 -1.28 -6.56
C TYR A 15 2.36 -2.51 -5.92
N HIS A 16 3.62 -2.40 -5.54
CA HIS A 16 4.33 -3.50 -4.89
C HIS A 16 3.71 -3.84 -3.53
N LEU A 17 3.28 -2.85 -2.75
CA LEU A 17 2.55 -3.10 -1.50
C LEU A 17 1.25 -3.87 -1.76
N LYS A 18 0.46 -3.45 -2.76
CA LYS A 18 -0.77 -4.13 -3.16
C LYS A 18 -0.49 -5.58 -3.58
N GLN A 19 0.51 -5.82 -4.43
CA GLN A 19 0.90 -7.15 -4.88
C GLN A 19 1.35 -8.04 -3.71
N ASN A 20 2.17 -7.50 -2.81
CA ASN A 20 2.64 -8.22 -1.62
C ASN A 20 1.52 -8.55 -0.64
N LEU A 21 0.50 -7.70 -0.55
CA LEU A 21 -0.66 -7.94 0.29
C LEU A 21 -1.58 -9.02 -0.31
N ILE A 22 -1.94 -8.93 -1.59
CA ILE A 22 -2.85 -9.91 -2.21
C ILE A 22 -2.23 -11.29 -2.35
N SER A 23 -0.89 -11.38 -2.46
CA SER A 23 -0.18 -12.66 -2.53
C SER A 23 -0.38 -13.52 -1.27
N LYS A 24 -0.85 -12.93 -0.16
CA LYS A 24 -1.18 -13.64 1.09
C LYS A 24 -2.52 -14.38 1.04
N TYR A 25 -3.32 -14.19 -0.01
CA TYR A 25 -4.69 -14.72 -0.14
C TYR A 25 -4.85 -15.64 -1.36
N PRO A 26 -5.79 -16.60 -1.33
CA PRO A 26 -6.10 -17.44 -2.49
C PRO A 26 -6.63 -16.61 -3.67
N LYS A 27 -6.20 -16.95 -4.89
CA LYS A 27 -6.52 -16.18 -6.12
C LYS A 27 -7.90 -16.48 -6.73
N SER A 28 -8.64 -17.44 -6.19
CA SER A 28 -9.91 -17.91 -6.78
C SER A 28 -11.03 -18.00 -5.75
N GLY A 29 -12.27 -18.06 -6.25
CA GLY A 29 -13.48 -18.18 -5.44
C GLY A 29 -13.62 -17.06 -4.41
N TYR A 30 -14.02 -17.42 -3.19
CA TYR A 30 -14.16 -16.49 -2.07
C TYR A 30 -12.85 -15.73 -1.75
N GLY A 31 -11.69 -16.35 -1.99
CA GLY A 31 -10.39 -15.70 -1.78
C GLY A 31 -10.19 -14.46 -2.64
N LYS A 32 -10.70 -14.46 -3.88
CA LYS A 32 -10.62 -13.30 -4.78
C LYS A 32 -11.49 -12.14 -4.30
N LEU A 33 -12.72 -12.43 -3.85
CA LEU A 33 -13.61 -11.42 -3.26
C LEU A 33 -12.98 -10.78 -2.02
N LEU A 34 -12.32 -11.59 -1.18
CA LEU A 34 -11.60 -11.09 -0.01
C LEU A 34 -10.40 -10.23 -0.41
N GLN A 35 -9.62 -10.61 -1.43
CA GLN A 35 -8.53 -9.77 -1.96
C GLN A 35 -9.03 -8.40 -2.38
N ASP A 36 -10.10 -8.34 -3.18
CA ASP A 36 -10.63 -7.09 -3.71
C ASP A 36 -11.12 -6.17 -2.58
N ARG A 37 -11.79 -6.74 -1.56
CA ARG A 37 -12.20 -6.01 -0.36
C ARG A 37 -11.01 -5.50 0.45
N VAL A 38 -10.01 -6.34 0.68
CA VAL A 38 -8.78 -5.98 1.40
C VAL A 38 -8.01 -4.88 0.66
N ILE A 39 -7.89 -4.94 -0.67
CA ILE A 39 -7.24 -3.89 -1.47
C ILE A 39 -8.00 -2.57 -1.35
N ASN A 40 -9.33 -2.59 -1.44
CA ASN A 40 -10.13 -1.37 -1.33
C ASN A 40 -9.92 -0.69 0.03
N LEU A 41 -9.94 -1.46 1.12
CA LEU A 41 -9.68 -0.96 2.47
C LEU A 41 -8.23 -0.47 2.64
N PHE A 42 -7.26 -1.20 2.06
CA PHE A 42 -5.87 -0.78 2.09
C PHE A 42 -5.65 0.53 1.33
N SER A 43 -6.33 0.72 0.20
CA SER A 43 -6.35 1.98 -0.55
C SER A 43 -6.84 3.13 0.34
N ARG A 44 -7.96 2.94 1.04
CA ARG A 44 -8.50 3.94 1.99
C ARG A 44 -7.49 4.29 3.08
N CYS A 45 -6.76 3.30 3.61
CA CYS A 45 -5.68 3.57 4.57
C CYS A 45 -4.55 4.39 3.94
N THR A 46 -4.07 4.00 2.75
CA THR A 46 -2.94 4.68 2.10
C THR A 46 -3.24 6.12 1.71
N TYR A 47 -4.49 6.38 1.29
CA TYR A 47 -4.93 7.68 0.79
C TYR A 47 -5.63 8.57 1.84
N ALA A 48 -5.83 8.07 3.06
CA ALA A 48 -6.39 8.87 4.15
C ALA A 48 -5.64 10.19 4.31
N VAL A 49 -6.41 11.28 4.44
CA VAL A 49 -5.88 12.64 4.53
C VAL A 49 -5.52 12.99 5.97
N THR A 50 -6.30 12.47 6.93
CA THR A 50 -6.07 12.69 8.37
C THR A 50 -5.69 11.40 9.11
N GLU A 51 -5.11 11.56 10.29
CA GLU A 51 -4.77 10.42 11.15
C GLU A 51 -6.02 9.67 11.64
N GLU A 52 -7.13 10.38 11.83
CA GLU A 52 -8.41 9.79 12.25
C GLU A 52 -8.99 8.93 11.12
N GLU A 53 -9.02 9.45 9.90
CA GLU A 53 -9.45 8.68 8.71
C GLU A 53 -8.60 7.43 8.52
N PHE A 54 -7.28 7.57 8.68
CA PHE A 54 -6.37 6.44 8.62
C PHE A 54 -6.71 5.39 9.68
N THR A 55 -6.92 5.82 10.92
CA THR A 55 -7.18 4.92 12.05
C THR A 55 -8.45 4.13 11.82
N VAL A 56 -9.55 4.78 11.44
CA VAL A 56 -10.83 4.12 11.12
C VAL A 56 -10.68 3.14 9.96
N ALA A 57 -10.02 3.55 8.87
CA ALA A 57 -9.79 2.66 7.74
C ALA A 57 -8.91 1.45 8.12
N MET A 58 -7.92 1.67 8.98
CA MET A 58 -7.00 0.65 9.45
C MET A 58 -7.68 -0.39 10.34
N GLU A 59 -8.55 0.04 11.26
CA GLU A 59 -9.34 -0.86 12.09
C GLU A 59 -10.22 -1.77 11.23
N GLU A 60 -10.91 -1.21 10.24
CA GLU A 60 -11.73 -1.98 9.30
C GLU A 60 -10.89 -2.97 8.48
N LEU A 61 -9.73 -2.52 7.99
CA LEU A 61 -8.79 -3.37 7.24
C LEU A 61 -8.30 -4.55 8.10
N VAL A 62 -7.97 -4.31 9.37
CA VAL A 62 -7.50 -5.34 10.31
C VAL A 62 -8.60 -6.34 10.65
N ILE A 63 -9.85 -5.88 10.81
CA ILE A 63 -11.01 -6.76 11.04
C ILE A 63 -11.22 -7.68 9.83
N VAL A 64 -11.23 -7.13 8.62
CA VAL A 64 -11.50 -7.90 7.38
C VAL A 64 -10.33 -8.80 6.98
N GLY A 65 -9.10 -8.27 7.04
CA GLY A 65 -7.89 -8.98 6.63
C GLY A 65 -7.26 -9.88 7.70
N SER A 66 -7.77 -9.81 8.93
CA SER A 66 -7.37 -10.69 10.04
C SER A 66 -5.86 -10.70 10.29
N SER A 67 -5.30 -11.84 10.72
CA SER A 67 -3.88 -12.01 11.03
C SER A 67 -2.95 -11.72 9.84
N LYS A 68 -3.38 -12.03 8.61
CA LYS A 68 -2.58 -11.80 7.39
C LYS A 68 -2.27 -10.33 7.19
N VAL A 69 -3.27 -9.46 7.36
CA VAL A 69 -3.08 -7.99 7.31
C VAL A 69 -2.26 -7.50 8.48
N LYS A 70 -2.52 -8.00 9.71
CA LYS A 70 -1.75 -7.59 10.90
C LYS A 70 -0.26 -7.84 10.73
N THR A 71 0.12 -9.03 10.27
CA THR A 71 1.53 -9.38 9.98
C THR A 71 2.10 -8.55 8.84
N PHE A 72 1.32 -8.32 7.77
CA PHE A 72 1.80 -7.49 6.66
C PHE A 72 2.11 -6.06 7.10
N ILE A 73 1.27 -5.46 7.94
CA ILE A 73 1.44 -4.08 8.39
C ILE A 73 2.52 -3.95 9.46
N SER A 74 2.72 -4.96 10.32
CA SER A 74 3.78 -4.91 11.33
C SER A 74 5.18 -4.78 10.75
N ASP A 75 5.37 -5.22 9.50
CA ASP A 75 6.62 -5.13 8.77
C ASP A 75 6.81 -3.77 8.06
N LEU A 76 5.81 -2.90 8.09
CA LEU A 76 5.80 -1.63 7.36
C LEU A 76 5.83 -0.43 8.30
N SER A 77 6.63 0.58 7.91
CA SER A 77 6.57 1.90 8.55
C SER A 77 5.46 2.75 7.93
N ARG A 78 4.53 3.23 8.75
CA ARG A 78 3.32 3.95 8.29
C ARG A 78 3.61 5.25 7.54
N ASP A 79 4.68 5.94 7.92
CA ASP A 79 5.16 7.14 7.24
C ASP A 79 5.55 6.86 5.78
N HIS A 80 5.99 5.65 5.44
CA HIS A 80 6.36 5.31 4.07
C HIS A 80 5.18 4.91 3.16
N TYR A 81 4.01 4.55 3.69
CA TYR A 81 2.88 4.11 2.84
C TYR A 81 1.59 4.92 3.00
N ALA A 82 1.38 5.61 4.11
CA ALA A 82 0.16 6.38 4.37
C ALA A 82 0.38 7.88 4.18
N ASN A 83 -0.55 8.54 3.48
CA ASN A 83 -0.47 9.97 3.20
C ASN A 83 -0.55 10.81 4.47
N ALA A 84 -1.45 10.47 5.39
CA ALA A 84 -1.60 11.13 6.69
C ALA A 84 -0.30 11.25 7.51
N TYR A 85 0.69 10.37 7.27
CA TYR A 85 1.97 10.35 8.00
C TYR A 85 3.18 10.72 7.16
N PHE A 86 3.03 10.87 5.84
CA PHE A 86 4.16 11.12 4.96
C PHE A 86 4.53 12.60 4.99
N LYS A 87 5.80 12.88 5.26
CA LYS A 87 6.28 14.27 5.40
C LYS A 87 6.47 15.00 4.07
N GLY A 88 6.41 14.29 2.95
CA GLY A 88 6.49 14.88 1.61
C GLY A 88 5.12 15.11 0.98
N MET A 89 5.07 15.86 -0.12
CA MET A 89 3.86 15.95 -0.94
C MET A 89 3.76 14.70 -1.84
N ARG A 90 2.68 13.93 -1.71
CA ARG A 90 2.31 12.92 -2.70
C ARG A 90 1.28 13.53 -3.63
N TYR A 91 1.73 14.08 -4.76
CA TYR A 91 0.80 14.56 -5.78
C TYR A 91 -0.03 13.37 -6.28
N GLY A 92 -1.35 13.57 -6.28
CA GLY A 92 -2.40 12.56 -6.40
C GLY A 92 -2.16 11.57 -7.53
N GLU A 93 -1.63 10.42 -7.13
CA GLU A 93 -1.81 9.06 -7.63
C GLU A 93 -0.51 8.33 -7.28
N MET A 94 -0.56 7.37 -6.37
CA MET A 94 0.44 6.28 -6.41
C MET A 94 0.21 5.38 -7.65
N ALA A 95 -0.33 5.93 -8.75
CA ALA A 95 -0.49 5.27 -10.03
C ALA A 95 0.76 5.53 -10.86
N ASN A 96 1.72 4.65 -10.69
CA ASN A 96 1.91 3.53 -11.61
C ASN A 96 1.61 3.67 -13.12
N SER A 97 0.92 4.69 -13.65
CA SER A 97 0.76 4.82 -15.10
C SER A 97 2.12 4.99 -15.79
N LEU A 98 3.02 5.78 -15.21
CA LEU A 98 4.38 5.97 -15.73
C LEU A 98 5.27 4.75 -15.50
N ALA A 99 5.24 4.16 -14.30
CA ALA A 99 6.10 3.01 -14.00
C ALA A 99 5.62 1.71 -14.70
N GLU A 100 4.32 1.43 -14.74
CA GLU A 100 3.76 0.29 -15.48
C GLU A 100 3.88 0.49 -17.00
N SER A 101 3.64 1.69 -17.53
CA SER A 101 3.86 1.92 -18.98
C SER A 101 5.33 1.73 -19.36
N PHE A 102 6.25 2.16 -18.51
CA PHE A 102 7.68 1.92 -18.71
C PHE A 102 8.03 0.43 -18.62
N ASN A 103 7.55 -0.31 -17.61
CA ASN A 103 7.84 -1.74 -17.50
C ASN A 103 7.22 -2.56 -18.66
N ASN A 104 6.01 -2.20 -19.10
CA ASN A 104 5.38 -2.79 -20.27
C ASN A 104 6.13 -2.46 -21.57
N TRP A 105 6.72 -1.26 -21.67
CA TRP A 105 7.52 -0.85 -22.83
C TRP A 105 8.88 -1.55 -22.90
N VAL A 106 9.58 -1.69 -21.76
CA VAL A 106 10.89 -2.35 -21.70
C VAL A 106 10.77 -3.87 -21.72
N GLY A 107 9.56 -4.42 -21.55
CA GLY A 107 9.30 -5.86 -21.67
C GLY A 107 9.82 -6.68 -20.50
N VAL A 108 9.96 -6.09 -19.31
CA VAL A 108 10.46 -6.78 -18.11
C VAL A 108 9.29 -7.37 -17.31
N PHE A 109 8.54 -8.30 -17.91
CA PHE A 109 7.71 -9.32 -17.23
C PHE A 109 7.47 -10.51 -18.15
#